data_AF-A0A8B6E3P5-F1
#
_entry.id   AF-A0A8B6E3P5-F1
#
_cell.length_a   1.000
_cell.length_b   1.000
_cell.length_c   1.000
_cell.angle_alpha   90.00
_cell.angle_beta   90.00
_cell.angle_gamma   90.00
#
_symmetry.space_group_name_H-M   'P 1'
#
loop_
_entity.id
_entity.type
_entity.pdbx_description
1 polymer ?
#
loop_
_entity_poly.entity_id
_entity_poly.type
_entity_poly.pdbx_seq_one_letter_code
_entity_poly.pdbx_strand_id
1 'polypeptide(L)'
;MEHEQSRSDRDKYIKIFNENIEAGWHDQFSKERTSDTRPYDAESIMQYNLYTAGKTIRGTASKTMGLVEKQLEFLADLNAGLDFYDVADITDAYQCAAHCKGSSRPKCENGGFVDHNCECFCPPSLKGDLCQTVETSSACGGIVYVSESKVTEIKTPNWPSPYPAGTKCTWLIKAPADMLVKLTADKLDLPYNSLNRCYHWMEVRYNLIGQLGVKICGEIKGKTWTTTPYGESNLMMVRLDAKFAEDKDAGKGFSISATATIKPVVEDKSKICTFEPPSDGCFFEGDGNWFVGEDASPSDYGPSSAYRGQFYAYVDGNNGQDAAKMTYKAPSTMEYCLSFAYYLSGGNLKIHSEDANYIYELWTAQGDQGDGWHKAKVDINAKTGDLTLIIAETESDYASDIAVDNIVLKEGVC
;
A
#
# COMPACT_ATOMS: atom_id res chain seq x y z
N MET A 1 -7.55 6.40 -12.54
CA MET A 1 -6.90 5.12 -12.20
C MET A 1 -5.65 5.08 -13.03
N GLU A 2 -4.51 4.90 -12.38
CA GLU A 2 -3.22 4.72 -13.04
C GLU A 2 -2.85 3.25 -13.03
N HIS A 3 -1.71 2.91 -13.61
CA HIS A 3 -1.19 1.56 -13.51
C HIS A 3 -0.82 1.17 -12.07
N GLU A 4 -1.02 -0.09 -11.69
CA GLU A 4 -0.79 -0.52 -10.30
C GLU A 4 0.69 -0.34 -9.90
N GLN A 5 1.63 -0.63 -10.81
CA GLN A 5 3.06 -0.40 -10.56
C GLN A 5 3.45 1.07 -10.45
N SER A 6 2.58 2.02 -10.84
CA SER A 6 2.90 3.44 -10.69
C SER A 6 2.45 3.98 -9.34
N ARG A 7 1.81 3.20 -8.47
CA ARG A 7 1.36 3.66 -7.14
C ARG A 7 2.46 4.31 -6.30
N SER A 8 2.08 5.30 -5.50
CA SER A 8 3.00 6.04 -4.64
C SER A 8 3.66 5.17 -3.57
N ASP A 9 3.02 4.06 -3.20
CA ASP A 9 3.51 3.08 -2.23
C ASP A 9 4.09 1.78 -2.83
N ARG A 10 4.22 1.70 -4.17
CA ARG A 10 4.63 0.48 -4.90
C ARG A 10 5.95 -0.12 -4.43
N ASP A 11 6.90 0.70 -3.97
CA ASP A 11 8.23 0.24 -3.53
C ASP A 11 8.19 -0.63 -2.26
N LYS A 12 7.05 -0.72 -1.55
CA LYS A 12 6.82 -1.70 -0.47
C LYS A 12 6.60 -3.13 -0.98
N TYR A 13 6.13 -3.27 -2.23
CA TYR A 13 5.63 -4.52 -2.79
C TYR A 13 6.43 -4.99 -4.00
N ILE A 14 6.97 -4.06 -4.78
CA ILE A 14 7.78 -4.33 -5.97
C ILE A 14 9.10 -3.56 -5.94
N LYS A 15 10.07 -4.06 -6.71
CA LYS A 15 11.34 -3.40 -6.99
C LYS A 15 11.49 -3.18 -8.49
N ILE A 16 11.82 -1.95 -8.89
CA ILE A 16 12.14 -1.61 -10.28
C ILE A 16 13.64 -1.83 -10.54
N PHE A 17 13.97 -2.47 -11.66
CA PHE A 17 15.33 -2.71 -12.15
C PHE A 17 15.64 -1.76 -13.31
N ASN A 18 15.91 -0.49 -12.99
CA ASN A 18 16.12 0.59 -13.96
C ASN A 18 17.20 0.26 -15.02
N GLU A 19 18.22 -0.50 -14.63
CA GLU A 19 19.29 -0.97 -15.51
C GLU A 19 18.79 -1.90 -16.63
N ASN A 20 17.65 -2.57 -16.42
CA ASN A 20 17.06 -3.53 -17.35
C ASN A 20 16.03 -2.90 -18.29
N ILE A 21 15.59 -1.67 -18.02
CA ILE A 21 14.55 -0.97 -18.82
C ILE A 21 15.16 -0.41 -20.11
N GLU A 22 14.49 -0.61 -21.24
CA GLU A 22 14.86 -0.07 -22.55
C GLU A 22 14.96 1.47 -22.54
N ALA A 23 15.87 2.02 -23.34
CA ALA A 23 16.06 3.47 -23.42
C ALA A 23 14.78 4.13 -23.97
N GLY A 24 14.22 5.08 -23.22
CA GLY A 24 12.99 5.80 -23.58
C GLY A 24 11.71 5.27 -22.92
N TRP A 25 11.82 4.28 -22.02
CA TRP A 25 10.68 3.77 -21.25
C TRP A 25 10.72 4.12 -19.76
N HIS A 26 11.81 4.73 -19.27
CA HIS A 26 12.00 5.01 -17.83
C HIS A 26 10.87 5.86 -17.22
N ASP A 27 10.30 6.78 -18.00
CA ASP A 27 9.17 7.62 -17.62
C ASP A 27 7.91 6.79 -17.29
N GLN A 28 7.68 5.68 -18.01
CA GLN A 28 6.54 4.76 -17.80
C GLN A 28 6.61 3.95 -16.50
N PHE A 29 7.75 4.02 -15.80
CA PHE A 29 7.97 3.39 -14.50
C PHE A 29 8.06 4.41 -13.36
N SER A 30 7.78 5.68 -13.64
CA SER A 30 7.67 6.73 -12.61
C SER A 30 6.57 6.39 -11.61
N LYS A 31 6.68 6.90 -10.39
CA LYS A 31 5.56 6.87 -9.45
C LYS A 31 4.59 7.99 -9.80
N GLU A 32 3.31 7.71 -9.59
CA GLU A 32 2.20 8.62 -9.72
C GLU A 32 1.64 8.95 -8.34
N ARG A 33 0.94 10.07 -8.26
CA ARG A 33 0.26 10.49 -7.03
C ARG A 33 -1.08 9.77 -6.89
N THR A 34 -1.05 8.60 -6.29
CA THR A 34 -2.23 7.77 -6.01
C THR A 34 -2.74 7.94 -4.57
N SER A 35 -4.02 7.63 -4.34
CA SER A 35 -4.65 7.69 -3.00
C SER A 35 -4.41 6.44 -2.16
N ASP A 36 -3.97 5.34 -2.79
CA ASP A 36 -3.60 4.07 -2.15
C ASP A 36 -4.65 3.57 -1.15
N THR A 37 -5.94 3.70 -1.50
CA THR A 37 -7.09 3.40 -0.64
C THR A 37 -7.28 1.92 -0.36
N ARG A 38 -6.67 1.05 -1.17
CA ARG A 38 -6.66 -0.40 -1.02
C ARG A 38 -5.22 -0.92 -1.04
N PRO A 39 -4.95 -2.11 -0.48
CA PRO A 39 -3.66 -2.76 -0.61
C PRO A 39 -3.19 -2.89 -2.06
N TYR A 40 -1.89 -3.08 -2.26
CA TYR A 40 -1.31 -3.27 -3.58
C TYR A 40 -1.72 -4.60 -4.20
N ASP A 41 -2.33 -4.55 -5.39
CA ASP A 41 -2.83 -5.71 -6.10
C ASP A 41 -1.93 -6.14 -7.26
N ALA A 42 -1.00 -7.06 -6.98
CA ALA A 42 -0.14 -7.63 -8.01
C ALA A 42 -0.85 -8.51 -9.07
N GLU A 43 -2.12 -8.88 -8.89
CA GLU A 43 -2.95 -9.59 -9.87
C GLU A 43 -3.75 -8.63 -10.78
N SER A 44 -3.86 -7.35 -10.38
CA SER A 44 -4.62 -6.31 -11.09
C SER A 44 -4.33 -6.31 -12.58
N ILE A 45 -5.37 -6.11 -13.39
CA ILE A 45 -5.19 -5.88 -14.83
C ILE A 45 -4.34 -4.63 -15.13
N MET A 46 -4.26 -3.70 -14.16
CA MET A 46 -3.47 -2.48 -14.26
C MET A 46 -2.01 -2.69 -13.86
N GLN A 47 -1.63 -3.86 -13.35
CA GLN A 47 -0.25 -4.23 -13.07
C GLN A 47 0.49 -4.60 -14.36
N TYR A 48 1.58 -3.90 -14.65
CA TYR A 48 2.48 -4.28 -15.74
C TYR A 48 3.05 -5.68 -15.51
N ASN A 49 3.17 -6.41 -16.62
CA ASN A 49 3.98 -7.61 -16.69
C ASN A 49 5.42 -7.32 -16.22
N LEU A 50 6.03 -8.25 -15.50
CA LEU A 50 7.34 -8.08 -14.87
C LEU A 50 8.51 -7.85 -15.86
N TYR A 51 8.28 -8.11 -17.14
CA TYR A 51 9.25 -7.98 -18.24
C TYR A 51 8.92 -6.84 -19.22
N THR A 52 7.85 -6.07 -18.95
CA THR A 52 7.44 -4.93 -19.78
C THR A 52 8.64 -4.02 -20.03
N ALA A 53 8.86 -3.62 -21.29
CA ALA A 53 9.97 -2.76 -21.70
C ALA A 53 11.38 -3.24 -21.28
N GLY A 54 11.58 -4.54 -21.11
CA GLY A 54 12.86 -5.12 -20.76
C GLY A 54 13.83 -5.21 -21.94
N LYS A 55 15.06 -4.72 -21.75
CA LYS A 55 16.15 -4.86 -22.72
C LYS A 55 16.29 -6.32 -23.15
N THR A 56 16.22 -6.55 -24.45
CA THR A 56 16.40 -7.89 -25.00
C THR A 56 17.88 -8.29 -25.04
N ILE A 57 18.25 -9.32 -24.29
CA ILE A 57 19.61 -9.88 -24.26
C ILE A 57 19.54 -11.30 -24.81
N ARG A 58 20.22 -11.56 -25.94
CA ARG A 58 20.25 -12.87 -26.61
C ARG A 58 18.86 -13.46 -26.91
N GLY A 59 17.89 -12.60 -27.24
CA GLY A 59 16.52 -12.99 -27.57
C GLY A 59 15.58 -13.17 -26.37
N THR A 60 16.04 -12.89 -25.15
CA THR A 60 15.21 -12.93 -23.94
C THR A 60 15.08 -11.52 -23.36
N ALA A 61 13.86 -11.09 -23.06
CA ALA A 61 13.62 -9.83 -22.36
C ALA A 61 14.12 -9.92 -20.91
N SER A 62 14.89 -8.91 -20.49
CA SER A 62 15.29 -8.76 -19.09
C SER A 62 14.11 -8.36 -18.22
N LYS A 63 14.08 -8.85 -16.98
CA LYS A 63 13.05 -8.49 -16.01
C LYS A 63 13.22 -7.03 -15.57
N THR A 64 12.17 -6.21 -15.68
CA THR A 64 12.20 -4.76 -15.34
C THR A 64 11.63 -4.45 -13.97
N MET A 65 10.81 -5.34 -13.42
CA MET A 65 10.33 -5.25 -12.05
C MET A 65 10.16 -6.64 -11.42
N GLY A 66 10.21 -6.73 -10.10
CA GLY A 66 9.95 -7.98 -9.38
C GLY A 66 9.27 -7.71 -8.05
N LEU A 67 8.43 -8.65 -7.59
CA LEU A 67 7.80 -8.54 -6.29
C LEU A 67 8.83 -8.80 -5.19
N VAL A 68 8.67 -8.10 -4.06
CA VAL A 68 9.42 -8.36 -2.82
C VAL A 68 9.19 -9.80 -2.38
N GLU A 69 7.93 -10.27 -2.45
CA GLU A 69 7.61 -11.69 -2.29
C GLU A 69 7.69 -12.43 -3.63
N LYS A 70 8.83 -13.08 -3.85
CA LYS A 70 9.11 -13.76 -5.12
C LYS A 70 8.12 -14.89 -5.45
N GLN A 71 7.53 -15.55 -4.45
CA GLN A 71 6.57 -16.62 -4.73
C GLN A 71 5.24 -16.12 -5.31
N LEU A 72 4.99 -14.80 -5.27
CA LEU A 72 3.77 -14.17 -5.78
C LEU A 72 3.96 -13.53 -7.15
N GLU A 73 5.16 -13.59 -7.74
CA GLU A 73 5.44 -12.97 -9.04
C GLU A 73 4.56 -13.49 -10.18
N PHE A 74 4.03 -14.72 -10.04
CA PHE A 74 3.09 -15.27 -11.02
C PHE A 74 1.79 -14.47 -11.14
N LEU A 75 1.42 -13.66 -10.14
CA LEU A 75 0.19 -12.86 -10.16
C LEU A 75 0.22 -11.82 -11.28
N ALA A 76 1.36 -11.17 -11.48
CA ALA A 76 1.54 -10.13 -12.49
C ALA A 76 1.55 -10.65 -13.94
N ASP A 77 1.49 -11.97 -14.13
CA ASP A 77 1.53 -12.63 -15.44
C ASP A 77 0.16 -13.24 -15.84
N LEU A 78 -0.89 -13.11 -15.01
CA LEU A 78 -2.15 -13.83 -15.21
C LEU A 78 -3.06 -13.26 -16.32
N ASN A 79 -3.04 -11.95 -16.56
CA ASN A 79 -3.80 -11.23 -17.61
C ASN A 79 -5.24 -11.77 -17.82
N ALA A 80 -6.06 -11.81 -16.76
CA ALA A 80 -7.34 -12.53 -16.76
C ALA A 80 -8.61 -11.64 -16.84
N GLY A 81 -8.48 -10.32 -16.89
CA GLY A 81 -9.61 -9.39 -16.80
C GLY A 81 -9.60 -8.61 -15.49
N LEU A 82 -10.69 -7.90 -15.18
CA LEU A 82 -10.85 -7.22 -13.88
C LEU A 82 -10.94 -8.25 -12.76
N ASP A 83 -10.08 -8.12 -11.76
CA ASP A 83 -10.15 -8.94 -10.55
C ASP A 83 -11.07 -8.34 -9.48
N PHE A 84 -11.06 -8.94 -8.28
CA PHE A 84 -11.88 -8.49 -7.16
C PHE A 84 -11.55 -7.06 -6.70
N TYR A 85 -10.26 -6.70 -6.60
CA TYR A 85 -9.87 -5.40 -6.07
C TYR A 85 -9.93 -4.33 -7.16
N ASP A 86 -9.70 -4.67 -8.44
CA ASP A 86 -9.99 -3.79 -9.57
C ASP A 86 -11.45 -3.31 -9.56
N VAL A 87 -12.40 -4.25 -9.39
CA VAL A 87 -13.84 -3.91 -9.31
C VAL A 87 -14.12 -3.06 -8.06
N ALA A 88 -13.43 -3.34 -6.96
CA ALA A 88 -13.55 -2.58 -5.72
C ALA A 88 -13.07 -1.12 -5.88
N ASP A 89 -11.92 -0.91 -6.50
CA ASP A 89 -11.37 0.41 -6.77
C ASP A 89 -12.22 1.20 -7.75
N ILE A 90 -12.74 0.56 -8.81
CA ILE A 90 -13.71 1.20 -9.73
C ILE A 90 -14.98 1.62 -8.97
N THR A 91 -15.49 0.74 -8.11
CA THR A 91 -16.71 0.99 -7.34
C THR A 91 -16.55 2.21 -6.43
N ASP A 92 -15.40 2.37 -5.79
CA ASP A 92 -15.09 3.53 -4.95
C ASP A 92 -14.84 4.79 -5.78
N ALA A 93 -14.02 4.69 -6.82
CA ALA A 93 -13.63 5.81 -7.68
C ALA A 93 -14.83 6.49 -8.35
N TYR A 94 -15.81 5.70 -8.79
CA TYR A 94 -17.05 6.19 -9.41
C TYR A 94 -18.21 6.35 -8.42
N GLN A 95 -17.96 6.14 -7.12
CA GLN A 95 -18.97 6.26 -6.07
C GLN A 95 -20.22 5.42 -6.34
N CYS A 96 -20.05 4.23 -6.93
CA CYS A 96 -21.14 3.39 -7.44
C CYS A 96 -22.18 3.05 -6.36
N ALA A 97 -21.73 2.89 -5.12
CA ALA A 97 -22.57 2.57 -3.97
C ALA A 97 -23.04 3.80 -3.17
N ALA A 98 -22.79 5.05 -3.60
CA ALA A 98 -23.13 6.24 -2.81
C ALA A 98 -24.64 6.41 -2.57
N HIS A 99 -25.47 5.81 -3.42
CA HIS A 99 -26.93 5.82 -3.29
C HIS A 99 -27.45 4.84 -2.23
N CYS A 100 -26.65 3.83 -1.83
CA CYS A 100 -27.01 2.86 -0.80
C CYS A 100 -26.93 3.50 0.59
N LYS A 101 -28.05 3.58 1.31
CA LYS A 101 -28.18 4.29 2.60
C LYS A 101 -29.02 3.51 3.62
N GLY A 102 -28.71 3.73 4.90
CA GLY A 102 -29.46 3.11 6.00
C GLY A 102 -29.48 1.58 5.90
N SER A 103 -30.67 0.98 6.03
CA SER A 103 -30.84 -0.47 5.93
C SER A 103 -30.52 -1.05 4.56
N SER A 104 -30.51 -0.22 3.50
CA SER A 104 -30.13 -0.68 2.16
C SER A 104 -28.61 -0.74 1.97
N ARG A 105 -27.78 -0.27 2.92
CA ARG A 105 -26.32 -0.36 2.81
C ARG A 105 -25.82 -1.47 3.75
N PRO A 106 -25.64 -2.71 3.29
CA PRO A 106 -25.16 -3.79 4.14
C PRO A 106 -23.73 -3.52 4.63
N LYS A 107 -23.41 -4.06 5.80
CA LYS A 107 -22.04 -4.04 6.33
C LYS A 107 -21.36 -5.36 5.94
N CYS A 108 -20.68 -5.34 4.80
CA CYS A 108 -19.97 -6.51 4.31
C CYS A 108 -18.85 -6.92 5.27
N GLU A 109 -18.62 -8.22 5.38
CA GLU A 109 -17.59 -8.83 6.21
C GLU A 109 -16.44 -9.37 5.35
N ASN A 110 -15.34 -9.73 6.00
CA ASN A 110 -14.23 -10.51 5.42
C ASN A 110 -13.72 -9.96 4.08
N GLY A 111 -13.56 -8.63 3.98
CA GLY A 111 -13.01 -7.97 2.79
C GLY A 111 -14.02 -7.64 1.69
N GLY A 112 -15.29 -8.03 1.84
CA GLY A 112 -16.35 -7.65 0.89
C GLY A 112 -16.65 -6.14 0.89
N PHE A 113 -17.21 -5.65 -0.22
CA PHE A 113 -17.64 -4.25 -0.37
C PHE A 113 -19.05 -4.16 -0.98
N VAL A 114 -19.72 -3.03 -0.78
CA VAL A 114 -21.08 -2.81 -1.30
C VAL A 114 -21.01 -2.43 -2.78
N ASP A 115 -21.73 -3.15 -3.63
CA ASP A 115 -21.79 -2.90 -5.07
C ASP A 115 -22.87 -1.86 -5.46
N HIS A 116 -23.06 -1.65 -6.76
CA HIS A 116 -24.09 -0.74 -7.28
C HIS A 116 -25.53 -1.23 -7.06
N ASN A 117 -25.75 -2.51 -6.76
CA ASN A 117 -27.07 -3.04 -6.43
C ASN A 117 -27.37 -2.97 -4.93
N CYS A 118 -26.46 -2.37 -4.16
CA CYS A 118 -26.51 -2.34 -2.71
C CYS A 118 -26.41 -3.73 -2.05
N GLU A 119 -25.73 -4.66 -2.71
CA GLU A 119 -25.42 -6.00 -2.20
C GLU A 119 -23.91 -6.10 -1.88
N CYS A 120 -23.52 -7.07 -1.06
CA CYS A 120 -22.10 -7.31 -0.81
C CYS A 120 -21.47 -8.11 -1.96
N PHE A 121 -20.50 -7.51 -2.64
CA PHE A 121 -19.60 -8.21 -3.54
C PHE A 121 -18.47 -8.86 -2.73
N CYS A 122 -18.38 -10.19 -2.81
CA CYS A 122 -17.52 -10.99 -1.94
C CYS A 122 -16.19 -11.35 -2.60
N PRO A 123 -15.09 -11.40 -1.82
CA PRO A 123 -13.85 -12.01 -2.28
C PRO A 123 -14.09 -13.44 -2.78
N PRO A 124 -13.40 -13.89 -3.84
CA PRO A 124 -13.61 -15.22 -4.38
C PRO A 124 -13.46 -16.32 -3.32
N SER A 125 -14.37 -17.30 -3.32
CA SER A 125 -14.49 -18.37 -2.31
C SER A 125 -15.15 -17.96 -0.97
N LEU A 126 -15.69 -16.74 -0.88
CA LEU A 126 -16.63 -16.34 0.17
C LEU A 126 -18.05 -16.17 -0.40
N LYS A 127 -19.06 -16.35 0.45
CA LYS A 127 -20.47 -16.27 0.09
C LYS A 127 -21.36 -15.82 1.25
N GLY A 128 -22.64 -15.61 0.91
CA GLY A 128 -23.67 -15.12 1.82
C GLY A 128 -23.86 -13.62 1.68
N ASP A 129 -25.00 -13.12 2.13
CA ASP A 129 -25.43 -11.72 1.93
C ASP A 129 -24.44 -10.68 2.47
N LEU A 130 -23.58 -11.07 3.42
CA LEU A 130 -22.55 -10.22 4.02
C LEU A 130 -21.12 -10.76 3.80
N CYS A 131 -20.92 -11.75 2.92
CA CYS A 131 -19.63 -12.45 2.76
C CYS A 131 -19.13 -13.13 4.04
N GLN A 132 -20.07 -13.54 4.89
CA GLN A 132 -19.83 -14.06 6.25
C GLN A 132 -19.50 -15.56 6.28
N THR A 133 -19.61 -16.27 5.15
CA THR A 133 -19.29 -17.71 5.07
C THR A 133 -18.35 -18.01 3.92
N VAL A 134 -17.69 -19.17 4.01
CA VAL A 134 -16.81 -19.68 2.95
C VAL A 134 -17.56 -20.61 2.00
N GLU A 135 -17.17 -20.62 0.73
CA GLU A 135 -17.57 -21.64 -0.23
C GLU A 135 -16.77 -22.92 -0.01
N THR A 136 -17.42 -23.96 0.50
CA THR A 136 -16.76 -25.21 0.88
C THR A 136 -17.70 -26.41 0.78
N SER A 137 -17.15 -27.60 0.56
CA SER A 137 -17.85 -28.87 0.67
C SER A 137 -18.32 -29.12 2.11
N SER A 138 -19.43 -29.84 2.29
CA SER A 138 -20.04 -30.09 3.62
C SER A 138 -19.12 -30.80 4.61
N ALA A 139 -18.10 -31.51 4.15
CA ALA A 139 -17.18 -32.28 4.98
C ALA A 139 -16.03 -31.45 5.61
N CYS A 140 -15.83 -30.19 5.21
CA CYS A 140 -14.66 -29.40 5.62
C CYS A 140 -14.84 -27.90 5.42
N GLY A 141 -13.81 -27.15 5.83
CA GLY A 141 -13.75 -25.69 5.69
C GLY A 141 -14.43 -24.97 6.85
N GLY A 142 -14.42 -23.64 6.77
CA GLY A 142 -15.03 -22.76 7.76
C GLY A 142 -14.14 -21.57 8.11
N ILE A 143 -14.62 -20.76 9.05
CA ILE A 143 -13.84 -19.66 9.63
C ILE A 143 -13.07 -20.20 10.83
N VAL A 144 -11.76 -19.97 10.86
CA VAL A 144 -10.85 -20.40 11.92
C VAL A 144 -10.26 -19.18 12.59
N TYR A 145 -10.46 -19.04 13.89
CA TYR A 145 -9.88 -17.95 14.68
C TYR A 145 -8.58 -18.41 15.33
N VAL A 146 -7.53 -17.60 15.19
CA VAL A 146 -6.22 -17.88 15.77
C VAL A 146 -5.80 -16.78 16.74
N SER A 147 -4.94 -17.14 17.70
CA SER A 147 -4.34 -16.22 18.67
C SER A 147 -2.85 -16.49 18.79
N GLU A 148 -2.14 -15.58 19.46
CA GLU A 148 -0.69 -15.73 19.69
C GLU A 148 -0.36 -16.91 20.61
N SER A 149 -1.20 -17.10 21.64
CA SER A 149 -0.98 -18.10 22.69
C SER A 149 -1.36 -19.54 22.31
N LYS A 150 -1.96 -19.76 21.12
CA LYS A 150 -2.53 -21.06 20.75
C LYS A 150 -2.24 -21.42 19.30
N VAL A 151 -1.55 -22.54 19.12
CA VAL A 151 -1.45 -23.22 17.84
C VAL A 151 -2.78 -23.89 17.51
N THR A 152 -3.35 -23.57 16.37
CA THR A 152 -4.59 -24.16 15.88
C THR A 152 -4.30 -25.09 14.72
N GLU A 153 -4.61 -26.37 14.89
CA GLU A 153 -4.46 -27.37 13.83
C GLU A 153 -5.68 -27.37 12.90
N ILE A 154 -5.43 -27.41 11.59
CA ILE A 154 -6.42 -27.57 10.53
C ILE A 154 -6.02 -28.78 9.71
N LYS A 155 -6.97 -29.67 9.44
CA LYS A 155 -6.73 -30.93 8.73
C LYS A 155 -7.72 -31.10 7.60
N THR A 156 -7.30 -31.77 6.53
CA THR A 156 -8.21 -32.28 5.51
C THR A 156 -9.17 -33.33 6.10
N PRO A 157 -10.34 -33.55 5.48
CA PRO A 157 -11.22 -34.66 5.84
C PRO A 157 -10.46 -35.98 5.95
N ASN A 158 -10.85 -36.82 6.91
CA ASN A 158 -10.33 -38.17 7.15
C ASN A 158 -8.84 -38.26 7.54
N TRP A 159 -8.13 -37.14 7.69
CA TRP A 159 -6.71 -37.17 8.04
C TRP A 159 -6.42 -38.09 9.23
N PRO A 160 -5.42 -39.01 9.16
CA PRO A 160 -4.38 -39.13 8.11
C PRO A 160 -4.73 -40.09 6.96
N SER A 161 -5.98 -40.55 6.85
CA SER A 161 -6.47 -41.32 5.70
C SER A 161 -6.81 -40.39 4.52
N PRO A 162 -6.89 -40.94 3.28
CA PRO A 162 -7.21 -40.13 2.10
C PRO A 162 -8.52 -39.35 2.24
N TYR A 163 -8.49 -38.10 1.77
CA TYR A 163 -9.69 -37.26 1.67
C TYR A 163 -10.59 -37.74 0.52
N PRO A 164 -11.90 -37.44 0.53
CA PRO A 164 -12.79 -37.80 -0.56
C PRO A 164 -12.41 -37.09 -1.86
N ALA A 165 -12.40 -37.80 -2.99
CA ALA A 165 -12.26 -37.18 -4.31
C ALA A 165 -13.40 -36.18 -4.58
N GLY A 166 -13.15 -35.16 -5.41
CA GLY A 166 -14.16 -34.12 -5.70
C GLY A 166 -14.31 -33.06 -4.60
N THR A 167 -13.57 -33.16 -3.49
CA THR A 167 -13.67 -32.24 -2.35
C THR A 167 -13.11 -30.85 -2.71
N LYS A 168 -13.85 -29.80 -2.34
CA LYS A 168 -13.37 -28.41 -2.31
C LYS A 168 -13.49 -27.86 -0.90
N CYS A 169 -12.39 -27.72 -0.19
CA CYS A 169 -12.40 -27.15 1.15
C CYS A 169 -11.87 -25.71 1.12
N THR A 170 -12.50 -24.81 1.86
CA THR A 170 -12.00 -23.44 2.06
C THR A 170 -11.97 -23.11 3.54
N TRP A 171 -10.82 -22.69 4.06
CA TRP A 171 -10.67 -22.17 5.41
C TRP A 171 -10.25 -20.70 5.36
N LEU A 172 -11.04 -19.83 5.99
CA LEU A 172 -10.66 -18.44 6.24
C LEU A 172 -10.09 -18.33 7.65
N ILE A 173 -8.80 -18.08 7.75
CA ILE A 173 -8.08 -17.96 9.01
C ILE A 173 -8.03 -16.48 9.40
N LYS A 174 -8.52 -16.16 10.60
CA LYS A 174 -8.66 -14.79 11.11
C LYS A 174 -7.85 -14.61 12.38
N ALA A 175 -6.90 -13.67 12.34
CA ALA A 175 -6.21 -13.14 13.50
C ALA A 175 -6.87 -11.81 13.96
N PRO A 176 -6.55 -11.34 15.18
CA PRO A 176 -6.81 -9.95 15.59
C PRO A 176 -6.28 -8.94 14.56
N ALA A 177 -6.93 -7.78 14.45
CA ALA A 177 -6.69 -6.81 13.37
C ALA A 177 -5.24 -6.28 13.30
N ASP A 178 -4.53 -6.28 14.43
CA ASP A 178 -3.16 -5.82 14.62
C ASP A 178 -2.11 -6.96 14.55
N MET A 179 -2.52 -8.16 14.15
CA MET A 179 -1.66 -9.34 14.07
C MET A 179 -1.55 -9.90 12.65
N LEU A 180 -0.47 -10.63 12.42
CA LEU A 180 -0.26 -11.47 11.25
C LEU A 180 -0.78 -12.89 11.49
N VAL A 181 -1.12 -13.59 10.42
CA VAL A 181 -1.36 -15.03 10.44
C VAL A 181 -0.09 -15.74 9.98
N LYS A 182 0.43 -16.64 10.80
CA LYS A 182 1.51 -17.57 10.42
C LYS A 182 0.92 -18.96 10.24
N LEU A 183 1.17 -19.56 9.07
CA LEU A 183 0.76 -20.91 8.71
C LEU A 183 1.99 -21.80 8.51
N THR A 184 1.93 -23.03 9.01
CA THR A 184 2.94 -24.07 8.80
C THR A 184 2.28 -25.31 8.23
N ALA A 185 2.80 -25.84 7.11
CA ALA A 185 2.43 -27.15 6.62
C ALA A 185 3.18 -28.23 7.41
N ASP A 186 2.57 -28.76 8.47
CA ASP A 186 3.19 -29.79 9.30
C ASP A 186 3.42 -31.06 8.49
N LYS A 187 2.43 -31.45 7.69
CA LYS A 187 2.52 -32.49 6.67
C LYS A 187 1.51 -32.22 5.55
N LEU A 188 1.94 -32.43 4.31
CA LEU A 188 1.10 -32.37 3.12
C LEU A 188 1.47 -33.54 2.22
N ASP A 189 0.46 -34.21 1.68
CA ASP A 189 0.54 -35.33 0.76
C ASP A 189 -0.63 -35.21 -0.24
N LEU A 190 -0.34 -34.59 -1.38
CA LEU A 190 -1.30 -34.34 -2.46
C LEU A 190 -0.79 -34.90 -3.79
N PRO A 191 -1.65 -35.54 -4.61
CA PRO A 191 -1.26 -36.23 -5.82
C PRO A 191 -0.77 -35.26 -6.91
N TYR A 192 0.26 -35.71 -7.63
CA TYR A 192 0.91 -34.99 -8.71
C TYR A 192 1.45 -35.98 -9.75
N ASN A 193 1.78 -35.49 -10.94
CA ASN A 193 2.36 -36.33 -11.99
C ASN A 193 3.90 -36.31 -12.01
N SER A 194 4.51 -37.13 -12.87
CA SER A 194 5.97 -37.22 -13.00
C SER A 194 6.67 -35.93 -13.47
N LEU A 195 5.92 -34.92 -13.90
CA LEU A 195 6.39 -33.59 -14.28
C LEU A 195 6.14 -32.55 -13.17
N ASN A 196 5.86 -32.99 -11.94
CA ASN A 196 5.52 -32.14 -10.79
C ASN A 196 4.28 -31.25 -11.00
N ARG A 197 3.36 -31.64 -11.88
CA ARG A 197 2.07 -30.95 -12.03
C ARG A 197 1.06 -31.54 -11.06
N CYS A 198 0.41 -30.66 -10.29
CA CYS A 198 -0.59 -31.05 -9.31
C CYS A 198 -1.85 -31.60 -9.98
N TYR A 199 -2.33 -32.75 -9.51
CA TYR A 199 -3.69 -33.20 -9.80
C TYR A 199 -4.67 -32.53 -8.84
N HIS A 200 -4.34 -32.56 -7.54
CA HIS A 200 -5.00 -31.79 -6.50
C HIS A 200 -3.98 -30.84 -5.87
N TRP A 201 -4.43 -29.69 -5.37
CA TRP A 201 -3.52 -28.72 -4.76
C TRP A 201 -4.09 -28.09 -3.50
N MET A 202 -3.17 -27.65 -2.64
CA MET A 202 -3.45 -26.68 -1.59
C MET A 202 -3.09 -25.30 -2.13
N GLU A 203 -4.03 -24.36 -2.08
CA GLU A 203 -3.79 -22.94 -2.37
C GLU A 203 -3.67 -22.17 -1.06
N VAL A 204 -2.64 -21.33 -0.95
CA VAL A 204 -2.45 -20.45 0.21
C VAL A 204 -2.46 -18.99 -0.28
N ARG A 205 -3.50 -18.25 0.10
CA ARG A 205 -3.66 -16.82 -0.13
C ARG A 205 -3.27 -16.07 1.13
N TYR A 206 -2.06 -15.52 1.14
CA TYR A 206 -1.47 -14.86 2.30
C TYR A 206 -1.09 -13.40 2.04
N ASN A 207 -1.30 -12.89 0.82
CA ASN A 207 -1.14 -11.47 0.52
C ASN A 207 -2.48 -10.73 0.65
N LEU A 208 -3.42 -11.11 -0.20
CA LEU A 208 -4.81 -10.65 -0.23
C LEU A 208 -5.71 -11.86 -0.46
N ILE A 209 -6.81 -12.00 0.28
CA ILE A 209 -7.69 -13.18 0.15
C ILE A 209 -8.54 -13.13 -1.13
N GLY A 210 -8.70 -11.94 -1.70
CA GLY A 210 -9.34 -11.71 -2.99
C GLY A 210 -8.49 -12.16 -4.18
N GLN A 211 -7.16 -12.20 -4.03
CA GLN A 211 -6.21 -12.65 -5.05
C GLN A 211 -6.09 -14.18 -5.10
N LEU A 212 -5.52 -14.69 -6.18
CA LEU A 212 -5.01 -16.06 -6.23
C LEU A 212 -3.82 -16.26 -5.29
N GLY A 213 -3.72 -17.49 -4.78
CA GLY A 213 -2.66 -17.91 -3.88
C GLY A 213 -1.65 -18.86 -4.52
N VAL A 214 -0.55 -19.12 -3.82
CA VAL A 214 0.44 -20.12 -4.23
C VAL A 214 -0.21 -21.51 -4.17
N LYS A 215 -0.17 -22.24 -5.27
CA LYS A 215 -0.68 -23.63 -5.36
C LYS A 215 0.46 -24.62 -5.19
N ILE A 216 0.28 -25.58 -4.27
CA ILE A 216 1.29 -26.62 -3.97
C ILE A 216 0.66 -28.01 -3.88
N CYS A 217 1.47 -29.03 -4.17
CA CYS A 217 1.14 -30.44 -4.04
C CYS A 217 2.41 -31.26 -3.78
N GLY A 218 2.30 -32.58 -3.70
CA GLY A 218 3.38 -33.50 -3.38
C GLY A 218 3.54 -33.74 -1.89
N GLU A 219 4.70 -34.26 -1.49
CA GLU A 219 5.03 -34.51 -0.09
C GLU A 219 5.82 -33.32 0.49
N ILE A 220 5.19 -32.52 1.36
CA ILE A 220 5.81 -31.31 1.95
C ILE A 220 5.72 -31.37 3.47
N LYS A 221 6.80 -30.90 4.13
CA LYS A 221 6.87 -30.76 5.59
C LYS A 221 7.63 -29.49 5.98
N GLY A 222 7.09 -28.73 6.92
CA GLY A 222 7.73 -27.56 7.52
C GLY A 222 7.74 -26.28 6.67
N LYS A 223 7.06 -26.26 5.52
CA LYS A 223 6.93 -25.03 4.73
C LYS A 223 6.02 -24.05 5.47
N THR A 224 6.41 -22.77 5.51
CA THR A 224 5.68 -21.73 6.24
C THR A 224 5.29 -20.58 5.32
N TRP A 225 4.19 -19.93 5.68
CA TRP A 225 3.70 -18.69 5.08
C TRP A 225 3.26 -17.75 6.19
N THR A 226 3.57 -16.48 6.03
CA THR A 226 3.11 -15.44 6.95
C THR A 226 2.48 -14.34 6.10
N THR A 227 1.38 -13.78 6.57
CA THR A 227 0.75 -12.64 5.90
C THR A 227 1.66 -11.41 5.88
N THR A 228 1.48 -10.56 4.87
CA THR A 228 2.23 -9.30 4.74
C THR A 228 1.76 -8.26 5.76
N PRO A 229 2.64 -7.41 6.31
CA PRO A 229 2.21 -6.26 7.12
C PRO A 229 1.58 -5.14 6.28
N TYR A 230 1.72 -5.15 4.95
CA TYR A 230 1.28 -4.05 4.08
C TYR A 230 -0.06 -4.30 3.37
N GLY A 231 -0.60 -5.52 3.47
CA GLY A 231 -1.89 -5.90 2.87
C GLY A 231 -2.94 -6.29 3.90
N GLU A 232 -3.71 -7.34 3.61
CA GLU A 232 -4.70 -7.92 4.53
C GLU A 232 -4.00 -8.75 5.62
N SER A 233 -3.35 -8.04 6.54
CA SER A 233 -2.39 -8.63 7.45
C SER A 233 -2.98 -9.69 8.39
N ASN A 234 -4.26 -9.56 8.75
CA ASN A 234 -4.91 -10.45 9.72
C ASN A 234 -5.80 -11.54 9.08
N LEU A 235 -5.82 -11.66 7.76
CA LEU A 235 -6.63 -12.64 7.03
C LEU A 235 -5.74 -13.52 6.15
N MET A 236 -5.96 -14.83 6.20
CA MET A 236 -5.33 -15.78 5.29
C MET A 236 -6.38 -16.79 4.83
N MET A 237 -6.35 -17.17 3.57
CA MET A 237 -7.23 -18.22 3.05
C MET A 237 -6.43 -19.44 2.60
N VAL A 238 -6.85 -20.62 3.06
CA VAL A 238 -6.31 -21.90 2.64
C VAL A 238 -7.39 -22.68 1.93
N ARG A 239 -7.07 -23.25 0.76
CA ARG A 239 -8.03 -24.04 -0.02
C ARG A 239 -7.46 -25.37 -0.43
N LEU A 240 -8.28 -26.41 -0.40
CA LEU A 240 -8.03 -27.69 -1.08
C LEU A 240 -8.92 -27.74 -2.31
N ASP A 241 -8.34 -27.94 -3.49
CA ASP A 241 -9.11 -28.30 -4.70
C ASP A 241 -8.72 -29.71 -5.16
N ALA A 242 -9.64 -30.65 -4.93
CA ALA A 242 -9.57 -32.02 -5.43
C ALA A 242 -10.69 -32.34 -6.42
N LYS A 243 -11.39 -31.30 -6.90
CA LYS A 243 -12.48 -31.44 -7.88
C LYS A 243 -11.98 -31.27 -9.30
N PHE A 244 -10.94 -30.48 -9.51
CA PHE A 244 -10.35 -30.28 -10.84
C PHE A 244 -9.93 -31.59 -11.53
N ALA A 245 -9.37 -32.53 -10.77
CA ALA A 245 -8.95 -33.85 -11.24
C ALA A 245 -9.59 -34.96 -10.40
N GLU A 246 -10.91 -34.91 -10.21
CA GLU A 246 -11.65 -35.86 -9.35
C GLU A 246 -11.52 -37.33 -9.77
N ASP A 247 -11.06 -37.60 -10.99
CA ASP A 247 -10.73 -38.93 -11.51
C ASP A 247 -9.42 -39.49 -10.95
N LYS A 248 -8.63 -38.69 -10.24
CA LYS A 248 -7.34 -39.07 -9.67
C LYS A 248 -7.49 -39.47 -8.20
N ASP A 249 -6.72 -40.49 -7.84
CA ASP A 249 -6.67 -40.97 -6.46
C ASP A 249 -6.22 -39.87 -5.50
N ALA A 250 -6.97 -39.70 -4.41
CA ALA A 250 -6.62 -38.76 -3.36
C ALA A 250 -5.40 -39.25 -2.56
N GLY A 251 -4.51 -38.32 -2.25
CA GLY A 251 -3.47 -38.51 -1.23
C GLY A 251 -4.05 -38.41 0.20
N LYS A 252 -3.19 -38.47 1.23
CA LYS A 252 -3.64 -38.30 2.63
C LYS A 252 -4.19 -36.90 2.93
N GLY A 253 -3.81 -35.89 2.14
CA GLY A 253 -4.23 -34.50 2.33
C GLY A 253 -3.22 -33.72 3.13
N PHE A 254 -3.65 -32.91 4.10
CA PHE A 254 -2.72 -32.13 4.91
C PHE A 254 -3.16 -31.98 6.36
N SER A 255 -2.15 -31.76 7.21
CA SER A 255 -2.26 -31.19 8.55
C SER A 255 -1.41 -29.92 8.56
N ILE A 256 -2.05 -28.80 8.86
CA ILE A 256 -1.41 -27.48 8.94
C ILE A 256 -1.68 -26.86 10.30
N SER A 257 -0.73 -26.05 10.77
CA SER A 257 -0.81 -25.33 12.03
C SER A 257 -0.82 -23.84 11.78
N ALA A 258 -1.75 -23.13 12.41
CA ALA A 258 -1.90 -21.68 12.30
C ALA A 258 -1.80 -21.00 13.67
N THR A 259 -1.11 -19.87 13.73
CA THR A 259 -0.99 -18.99 14.90
C THR A 259 -1.11 -17.53 14.49
N ALA A 260 -1.53 -16.66 15.41
CA ALA A 260 -1.33 -15.24 15.23
C ALA A 260 0.10 -14.85 15.67
N THR A 261 0.71 -13.88 15.00
CA THR A 261 1.99 -13.31 15.42
C THR A 261 1.91 -11.79 15.39
N ILE A 262 2.59 -11.12 16.31
CA ILE A 262 2.61 -9.64 16.36
C ILE A 262 3.06 -9.10 15.01
N LYS A 263 2.31 -8.14 14.47
CA LYS A 263 2.71 -7.39 13.28
C LYS A 263 3.97 -6.60 13.62
N PRO A 264 5.09 -6.82 12.92
CA PRO A 264 6.28 -6.02 13.16
C PRO A 264 5.88 -4.56 12.91
N VAL A 265 6.20 -3.70 13.88
CA VAL A 265 6.10 -2.26 13.68
C VAL A 265 7.10 -1.94 12.58
N VAL A 266 6.59 -1.84 11.35
CA VAL A 266 7.36 -1.21 10.28
C VAL A 266 7.41 0.24 10.71
N GLU A 267 8.56 0.69 11.20
CA GLU A 267 8.76 2.10 11.55
C GLU A 267 8.43 2.93 10.30
N ASP A 268 7.25 3.56 10.31
CA ASP A 268 6.99 4.66 9.40
C ASP A 268 7.85 5.82 9.89
N LYS A 269 9.08 5.88 9.42
CA LYS A 269 10.04 6.94 9.77
C LYS A 269 9.68 8.29 9.14
N SER A 270 8.45 8.44 8.64
CA SER A 270 7.94 9.70 8.15
C SER A 270 7.86 10.69 9.31
N LYS A 271 8.59 11.80 9.20
CA LYS A 271 8.44 12.93 10.11
C LYS A 271 7.32 13.80 9.61
N ILE A 272 6.37 14.13 10.49
CA ILE A 272 5.18 14.91 10.16
C ILE A 272 5.16 16.17 11.04
N CYS A 273 4.81 17.31 10.44
CA CYS A 273 4.61 18.58 11.12
C CYS A 273 3.31 19.21 10.59
N THR A 274 2.35 19.38 11.49
CA THR A 274 1.00 19.93 11.28
C THR A 274 0.73 21.18 12.12
N PHE A 275 1.70 21.63 12.91
CA PHE A 275 1.64 22.74 13.86
C PHE A 275 0.63 22.59 15.01
N GLU A 276 0.11 21.38 15.24
CA GLU A 276 -0.93 21.11 16.25
C GLU A 276 -0.36 20.92 17.69
N PRO A 277 -0.92 21.56 18.72
CA PRO A 277 -0.56 21.32 20.12
C PRO A 277 -1.14 20.00 20.68
N PRO A 278 -0.58 19.40 21.75
CA PRO A 278 0.42 19.96 22.67
C PRO A 278 1.89 19.72 22.26
N SER A 279 2.12 18.99 21.17
CA SER A 279 3.41 18.84 20.48
C SER A 279 3.21 17.78 19.40
N ASP A 280 2.92 18.17 18.16
CA ASP A 280 2.85 17.26 17.02
C ASP A 280 4.24 16.82 16.52
N GLY A 281 5.32 17.21 17.21
CA GLY A 281 6.67 16.78 16.88
C GLY A 281 7.27 17.50 15.67
N CYS A 282 6.78 18.70 15.36
CA CYS A 282 7.39 19.58 14.36
C CYS A 282 8.90 19.64 14.53
N PHE A 283 9.60 19.23 13.47
CA PHE A 283 11.04 18.94 13.46
C PHE A 283 11.86 20.05 12.82
N PHE A 284 11.22 21.16 12.46
CA PHE A 284 11.85 22.33 11.86
C PHE A 284 12.27 23.33 12.93
N GLU A 285 13.48 23.88 12.79
CA GLU A 285 13.95 25.05 13.53
C GLU A 285 13.66 26.29 12.68
N GLY A 286 12.69 27.10 13.13
CA GLY A 286 12.39 28.39 12.52
C GLY A 286 13.40 29.47 12.96
N ASP A 287 13.64 30.45 12.09
CA ASP A 287 14.47 31.63 12.36
C ASP A 287 13.76 32.73 13.21
N GLY A 288 12.52 32.47 13.62
CA GLY A 288 11.68 33.40 14.40
C GLY A 288 10.77 34.29 13.57
N ASN A 289 10.80 34.15 12.24
CA ASN A 289 9.99 34.94 11.29
C ASN A 289 8.73 34.21 10.82
N TRP A 290 8.62 32.92 11.13
CA TRP A 290 7.41 32.13 10.93
C TRP A 290 6.52 32.18 12.16
N PHE A 291 5.26 32.54 11.96
CA PHE A 291 4.23 32.54 12.99
C PHE A 291 3.33 31.31 12.82
N VAL A 292 2.68 30.89 13.90
CA VAL A 292 1.66 29.84 13.85
C VAL A 292 0.29 30.51 13.98
N GLY A 293 -0.53 30.36 12.95
CA GLY A 293 -1.92 30.85 12.93
C GLY A 293 -2.88 29.78 13.47
N GLU A 294 -4.01 30.23 14.01
CA GLU A 294 -5.14 29.38 14.44
C GLU A 294 -6.36 29.77 13.60
N ASP A 295 -6.96 28.79 12.92
CA ASP A 295 -8.09 28.97 12.00
C ASP A 295 -7.80 29.88 10.78
N ALA A 296 -8.33 31.10 10.73
CA ALA A 296 -8.12 32.02 9.60
C ALA A 296 -6.91 32.92 9.86
N SER A 297 -6.19 33.30 8.79
CA SER A 297 -5.05 34.20 8.93
C SER A 297 -5.46 35.49 9.62
N PRO A 298 -4.62 36.01 10.54
CA PRO A 298 -4.83 37.35 11.09
C PRO A 298 -4.75 38.46 10.02
N SER A 299 -4.25 38.15 8.82
CA SER A 299 -4.21 39.08 7.68
C SER A 299 -5.38 38.85 6.71
N ASP A 300 -5.76 39.91 5.98
CA ASP A 300 -6.77 39.85 4.91
C ASP A 300 -6.30 39.04 3.67
N TYR A 301 -5.04 38.60 3.63
CA TYR A 301 -4.40 37.98 2.47
C TYR A 301 -4.06 36.50 2.66
N GLY A 302 -4.21 35.96 3.88
CA GLY A 302 -3.90 34.56 4.18
C GLY A 302 -5.07 33.60 4.04
N PRO A 303 -4.85 32.29 4.31
CA PRO A 303 -5.88 31.28 4.13
C PRO A 303 -7.04 31.45 5.13
N SER A 304 -8.26 31.11 4.70
CA SER A 304 -9.47 31.17 5.53
C SER A 304 -9.56 30.10 6.61
N SER A 305 -8.72 29.06 6.51
CA SER A 305 -8.62 27.95 7.46
C SER A 305 -7.28 27.24 7.27
N ALA A 306 -6.79 26.52 8.28
CA ALA A 306 -5.71 25.55 8.12
C ALA A 306 -6.03 24.52 7.01
N TYR A 307 -4.99 23.92 6.42
CA TYR A 307 -5.18 22.85 5.44
C TYR A 307 -5.63 21.56 6.14
N ARG A 308 -5.09 21.30 7.33
CA ARG A 308 -5.48 20.18 8.17
C ARG A 308 -5.42 20.56 9.64
N GLY A 309 -6.50 20.31 10.38
CA GLY A 309 -6.57 20.68 11.79
C GLY A 309 -6.98 22.14 11.95
N GLN A 310 -6.36 22.82 12.90
CA GLN A 310 -6.62 24.21 13.27
C GLN A 310 -5.40 25.11 13.10
N PHE A 311 -4.19 24.56 13.10
CA PHE A 311 -2.96 25.34 13.10
C PHE A 311 -2.18 25.18 11.80
N TYR A 312 -1.45 26.22 11.43
CA TYR A 312 -0.54 26.22 10.28
C TYR A 312 0.53 27.30 10.47
N ALA A 313 1.64 27.20 9.77
CA ALA A 313 2.67 28.22 9.81
C ALA A 313 2.50 29.23 8.68
N TYR A 314 2.74 30.51 8.96
CA TYR A 314 2.62 31.57 7.97
C TYR A 314 3.63 32.71 8.16
N VAL A 315 3.79 33.49 7.10
CA VAL A 315 4.56 34.73 7.02
C VAL A 315 3.61 35.82 6.53
N ASP A 316 3.54 36.92 7.28
CA ASP A 316 2.74 38.11 6.93
C ASP A 316 3.65 39.16 6.28
N GLY A 317 3.41 39.43 5.00
CA GLY A 317 4.19 40.40 4.22
C GLY A 317 4.04 41.86 4.71
N ASN A 318 3.01 42.16 5.52
CA ASN A 318 2.84 43.51 6.07
C ASN A 318 3.78 43.81 7.24
N ASN A 319 4.42 42.79 7.81
CA ASN A 319 5.39 42.96 8.90
C ASN A 319 6.80 43.33 8.42
N GLY A 320 6.98 43.59 7.11
CA GLY A 320 8.23 44.13 6.53
C GLY A 320 9.41 43.19 6.63
N GLN A 321 9.17 41.87 6.56
CA GLN A 321 10.21 40.86 6.62
C GLN A 321 10.62 40.42 5.21
N ASP A 322 11.89 40.64 4.89
CA ASP A 322 12.49 40.35 3.57
C ASP A 322 12.81 38.86 3.36
N ALA A 323 12.76 38.02 4.41
CA ALA A 323 12.92 36.55 4.34
C ALA A 323 12.55 35.84 5.66
N ALA A 324 11.84 34.71 5.57
CA ALA A 324 11.58 33.81 6.70
C ALA A 324 12.00 32.37 6.39
N LYS A 325 12.81 31.75 7.25
CA LYS A 325 13.46 30.45 7.01
C LYS A 325 13.07 29.40 8.06
N MET A 326 12.59 28.24 7.60
CA MET A 326 12.50 27.02 8.43
C MET A 326 13.55 26.02 8.00
N THR A 327 14.26 25.41 8.94
CA THR A 327 15.36 24.49 8.68
C THR A 327 15.18 23.12 9.31
N TYR A 328 15.55 22.05 8.59
CA TYR A 328 15.69 20.72 9.18
C TYR A 328 16.99 20.08 8.71
N LYS A 329 17.78 19.54 9.66
CA LYS A 329 19.03 18.82 9.40
C LYS A 329 18.77 17.32 9.18
N ALA A 330 18.75 16.86 7.94
CA ALA A 330 18.58 15.44 7.62
C ALA A 330 19.92 14.69 7.53
N PRO A 331 19.95 13.39 7.91
CA PRO A 331 21.10 12.51 7.72
C PRO A 331 21.59 12.42 6.26
N SER A 332 22.91 12.44 6.06
CA SER A 332 23.60 12.69 4.79
C SER A 332 23.66 11.54 3.77
N THR A 333 22.96 10.43 4.00
CA THR A 333 23.10 9.19 3.21
C THR A 333 21.81 8.66 2.59
N MET A 334 20.71 9.43 2.65
CA MET A 334 19.40 8.98 2.19
C MET A 334 18.75 9.98 1.23
N GLU A 335 17.93 9.45 0.32
CA GLU A 335 16.97 10.24 -0.46
C GLU A 335 15.73 10.48 0.41
N TYR A 336 15.11 11.65 0.28
CA TYR A 336 13.89 11.98 0.99
C TYR A 336 12.82 12.54 0.07
N CYS A 337 11.57 12.23 0.38
CA CYS A 337 10.40 12.84 -0.22
C CYS A 337 9.82 13.84 0.77
N LEU A 338 9.91 15.12 0.42
CA LEU A 338 9.21 16.18 1.13
C LEU A 338 7.86 16.41 0.45
N SER A 339 6.79 16.41 1.23
CA SER A 339 5.48 16.84 0.77
C SER A 339 4.86 17.81 1.75
N PHE A 340 4.17 18.83 1.25
CA PHE A 340 3.56 19.88 2.08
C PHE A 340 2.37 20.51 1.36
N ALA A 341 1.46 21.09 2.13
CA ALA A 341 0.47 22.02 1.64
C ALA A 341 1.03 23.45 1.76
N TYR A 342 0.71 24.29 0.79
CA TYR A 342 1.08 25.71 0.81
C TYR A 342 -0.05 26.59 0.28
N TYR A 343 -0.09 27.82 0.76
CA TYR A 343 -0.95 28.90 0.29
C TYR A 343 -0.08 30.10 -0.03
N LEU A 344 -0.32 30.75 -1.17
CA LEU A 344 0.52 31.84 -1.67
C LEU A 344 -0.36 32.91 -2.34
N SER A 345 -0.61 34.02 -1.65
CA SER A 345 -1.30 35.20 -2.22
C SER A 345 -0.32 36.20 -2.86
N GLY A 346 0.98 35.97 -2.73
CA GLY A 346 2.05 36.76 -3.34
C GLY A 346 3.43 36.36 -2.79
N GLY A 347 4.49 36.88 -3.41
CA GLY A 347 5.87 36.56 -3.03
C GLY A 347 6.39 35.23 -3.59
N ASN A 348 7.46 34.70 -2.99
CA ASN A 348 8.15 33.50 -3.47
C ASN A 348 8.31 32.46 -2.35
N LEU A 349 7.93 31.21 -2.64
CA LEU A 349 8.15 30.05 -1.76
C LEU A 349 9.15 29.12 -2.44
N LYS A 350 10.29 28.86 -1.79
CA LYS A 350 11.38 28.05 -2.36
C LYS A 350 11.82 26.94 -1.42
N ILE A 351 12.10 25.78 -2.00
CA ILE A 351 12.70 24.63 -1.32
C ILE A 351 14.13 24.44 -1.81
N HIS A 352 15.10 24.64 -0.93
CA HIS A 352 16.51 24.44 -1.24
C HIS A 352 17.13 23.34 -0.36
N SER A 353 18.20 22.73 -0.87
CA SER A 353 19.18 22.03 -0.06
C SER A 353 20.54 22.74 -0.15
N GLU A 354 21.30 22.77 0.93
CA GLU A 354 22.64 23.38 0.95
C GLU A 354 23.69 22.38 1.44
N ASP A 355 24.88 22.44 0.86
CA ASP A 355 26.09 21.84 1.41
C ASP A 355 27.14 22.93 1.75
N ALA A 356 28.34 22.54 2.15
CA ALA A 356 29.39 23.48 2.56
C ALA A 356 29.80 24.50 1.47
N ASN A 357 29.48 24.26 0.20
CA ASN A 357 29.94 25.07 -0.93
C ASN A 357 28.83 25.51 -1.89
N TYR A 358 27.63 24.92 -1.84
CA TYR A 358 26.60 25.18 -2.84
C TYR A 358 25.17 25.07 -2.29
N ILE A 359 24.28 25.94 -2.78
CA ILE A 359 22.82 25.90 -2.54
C ILE A 359 22.16 25.37 -3.81
N TYR A 360 21.47 24.24 -3.69
CA TYR A 360 20.69 23.61 -4.74
C TYR A 360 19.21 24.00 -4.59
N GLU A 361 18.69 24.75 -5.55
CA GLU A 361 17.24 25.00 -5.65
C GLU A 361 16.53 23.74 -6.16
N LEU A 362 15.58 23.22 -5.38
CA LEU A 362 14.85 21.98 -5.68
C LEU A 362 13.43 22.24 -6.19
N TRP A 363 12.78 23.30 -5.69
CA TRP A 363 11.41 23.65 -6.07
C TRP A 363 11.11 25.11 -5.74
N THR A 364 10.28 25.76 -6.55
CA THR A 364 9.87 27.16 -6.38
C THR A 364 8.42 27.38 -6.81
N ALA A 365 7.65 28.15 -6.04
CA ALA A 365 6.39 28.78 -6.43
C ALA A 365 6.48 30.30 -6.25
N GLN A 366 5.82 31.06 -7.13
CA GLN A 366 5.95 32.52 -7.19
C GLN A 366 4.61 33.19 -7.51
N GLY A 367 4.42 34.39 -6.95
CA GLY A 367 3.24 35.22 -7.16
C GLY A 367 1.97 34.62 -6.55
N ASP A 368 0.84 35.29 -6.81
CA ASP A 368 -0.48 34.82 -6.38
C ASP A 368 -0.87 33.53 -7.12
N GLN A 369 -1.13 32.46 -6.37
CA GLN A 369 -1.57 31.15 -6.88
C GLN A 369 -3.09 30.95 -6.81
N GLY A 370 -3.82 31.96 -6.33
CA GLY A 370 -5.26 31.97 -6.17
C GLY A 370 -5.73 31.52 -4.78
N ASP A 371 -7.03 31.71 -4.54
CA ASP A 371 -7.67 31.40 -3.26
C ASP A 371 -7.73 29.88 -3.03
N GLY A 372 -6.78 29.34 -2.27
CA GLY A 372 -6.84 27.96 -1.79
C GLY A 372 -5.49 27.34 -1.43
N TRP A 373 -5.54 26.20 -0.75
CA TRP A 373 -4.36 25.41 -0.44
C TRP A 373 -3.93 24.56 -1.64
N HIS A 374 -2.66 24.70 -2.01
CA HIS A 374 -1.97 23.90 -2.99
C HIS A 374 -1.11 22.84 -2.31
N LYS A 375 -0.57 21.89 -3.08
CA LYS A 375 0.27 20.81 -2.56
C LYS A 375 1.50 20.64 -3.42
N ALA A 376 2.65 20.48 -2.80
CA ALA A 376 3.91 20.18 -3.46
C ALA A 376 4.49 18.86 -2.95
N LYS A 377 5.28 18.22 -3.83
CA LYS A 377 6.16 17.10 -3.52
C LYS A 377 7.52 17.40 -4.13
N VAL A 378 8.59 17.20 -3.36
CA VAL A 378 9.95 17.55 -3.75
C VAL A 378 10.88 16.39 -3.40
N ASP A 379 11.54 15.86 -4.42
CA ASP A 379 12.64 14.90 -4.25
C ASP A 379 13.87 15.60 -3.71
N ILE A 380 14.35 15.13 -2.57
CA ILE A 380 15.56 15.64 -1.94
C ILE A 380 16.66 14.58 -2.07
N ASN A 381 17.56 14.83 -3.02
CA ASN A 381 18.71 13.99 -3.29
C ASN A 381 19.92 14.53 -2.51
N ALA A 382 20.22 13.96 -1.34
CA ALA A 382 21.42 14.31 -0.58
C ALA A 382 22.67 13.78 -1.30
N LYS A 383 23.33 14.63 -2.10
CA LYS A 383 24.58 14.25 -2.79
C LYS A 383 25.82 14.39 -1.89
N THR A 384 25.76 15.18 -0.82
CA THR A 384 26.88 15.47 0.10
C THR A 384 26.38 16.05 1.44
N GLY A 385 26.62 15.37 2.57
CA GLY A 385 26.60 16.00 3.90
C GLY A 385 25.25 16.33 4.56
N ASP A 386 25.31 17.05 5.70
CA ASP A 386 24.17 17.45 6.54
C ASP A 386 23.19 18.31 5.72
N LEU A 387 22.02 17.76 5.41
CA LEU A 387 21.02 18.42 4.59
C LEU A 387 20.27 19.46 5.42
N THR A 388 20.42 20.76 5.17
CA THR A 388 19.48 21.78 5.67
C THR A 388 18.33 21.95 4.67
N LEU A 389 17.13 21.49 5.00
CA LEU A 389 15.93 21.76 4.21
C LEU A 389 15.39 23.15 4.54
N ILE A 390 15.33 24.07 3.55
CA ILE A 390 14.90 25.46 3.72
C ILE A 390 13.54 25.65 3.05
N ILE A 391 12.50 26.02 3.80
CA ILE A 391 11.12 26.09 3.26
C ILE A 391 10.73 27.49 2.74
N ALA A 392 11.45 28.58 3.03
CA ALA A 392 11.23 29.82 2.29
C ALA A 392 12.41 30.80 2.32
N GLU A 393 12.52 31.58 1.25
CA GLU A 393 13.11 32.92 1.21
C GLU A 393 12.02 33.83 0.63
N THR A 394 11.37 34.60 1.50
CA THR A 394 10.17 35.37 1.16
C THR A 394 10.53 36.78 0.72
N GLU A 395 10.67 37.02 -0.58
CA GLU A 395 10.52 38.39 -1.09
C GLU A 395 9.00 38.70 -1.10
N SER A 396 8.48 39.14 0.04
CA SER A 396 7.07 39.56 0.16
C SER A 396 6.91 40.97 -0.41
N ASP A 397 5.97 41.14 -1.31
CA ASP A 397 5.48 42.48 -1.65
C ASP A 397 4.51 42.92 -0.54
N TYR A 398 4.44 44.21 -0.25
CA TYR A 398 3.43 44.73 0.69
C TYR A 398 2.03 44.24 0.25
N ALA A 399 1.30 43.55 1.13
CA ALA A 399 0.02 42.84 0.89
C ALA A 399 0.08 41.40 0.34
N SER A 400 0.93 40.53 0.90
CA SER A 400 0.91 39.08 0.60
C SER A 400 1.13 38.20 1.84
N ASP A 401 0.53 37.01 1.85
CA ASP A 401 0.76 35.96 2.84
C ASP A 401 1.29 34.68 2.19
N ILE A 402 2.21 34.04 2.91
CA ILE A 402 2.70 32.70 2.57
C ILE A 402 2.39 31.79 3.75
N ALA A 403 1.72 30.68 3.51
CA ALA A 403 1.43 29.71 4.55
C ALA A 403 1.79 28.29 4.13
N VAL A 404 2.19 27.46 5.09
CA VAL A 404 2.52 26.05 4.91
C VAL A 404 1.91 25.19 6.02
N ASP A 405 1.50 23.97 5.66
CA ASP A 405 0.87 23.04 6.58
C ASP A 405 1.07 21.57 6.12
N ASN A 406 0.89 20.63 7.04
CA ASN A 406 1.00 19.18 6.85
C ASN A 406 2.28 18.80 6.08
N ILE A 407 3.42 19.25 6.61
CA ILE A 407 4.74 18.96 6.09
C ILE A 407 5.13 17.54 6.49
N VAL A 408 5.43 16.70 5.50
CA VAL A 408 5.81 15.31 5.68
C VAL A 408 7.15 15.06 5.00
N LEU A 409 8.12 14.57 5.77
CA LEU A 409 9.41 14.13 5.26
C LEU A 409 9.52 12.62 5.43
N LYS A 410 9.64 11.90 4.32
CA LYS A 410 9.71 10.43 4.28
C LYS A 410 11.03 9.98 3.65
N GLU A 411 11.65 8.92 4.19
CA GLU A 411 12.80 8.26 3.55
C GLU A 411 12.38 7.65 2.18
N GLY A 412 13.17 7.91 1.14
CA GLY A 412 12.95 7.50 -0.25
C GLY A 412 12.49 8.65 -1.15
N VAL A 413 12.46 8.42 -2.46
CA VAL A 413 11.97 9.39 -3.46
C VAL A 413 10.45 9.56 -3.40
N CYS A 414 9.98 10.76 -3.75
CA CYS A 414 8.59 11.01 -4.12
C CYS A 414 8.21 10.18 -5.36
#